data_AF-A0A3D2HZZ2-F1
#
_entry.id   AF-A0A3D2HZZ2-F1
#
_cell.length_a   1.000
_cell.length_b   1.000
_cell.length_c   1.000
_cell.angle_alpha   90.00
_cell.angle_beta   90.00
_cell.angle_gamma   90.00
#
_symmetry.space_group_name_H-M   'P 1'
#
loop_
_entity.id
_entity.type
_entity.pdbx_description
1 polymer ?
#
loop_
_entity_poly.entity_id
_entity_poly.type
_entity_poly.pdbx_seq_one_letter_code
_entity_poly.pdbx_strand_id
1 'polypeptide(L)' 'MDADFVRERITQLRVRKDVSEYKMSYDLGHSRGYINNISSGKTLPSMT' A
#
# COMPACT_ATOMS: atom_id res chain seq x y z
N MET A 1 -6.60 7.15 -13.02
CA MET A 1 -5.80 6.09 -12.38
C MET A 1 -6.80 5.03 -11.95
N ASP A 2 -6.62 3.78 -12.37
CA ASP A 2 -7.50 2.70 -11.92
C ASP A 2 -7.12 2.35 -10.48
N ALA A 3 -7.94 2.80 -9.52
CA ALA A 3 -7.67 2.66 -8.10
C ALA A 3 -7.72 1.20 -7.63
N ASP A 4 -8.43 0.35 -8.37
CA ASP A 4 -8.52 -1.09 -8.11
C ASP A 4 -7.26 -1.79 -8.63
N PHE A 5 -6.80 -1.43 -9.82
CA PHE A 5 -5.51 -1.89 -10.33
C PHE A 5 -4.36 -1.58 -9.36
N VAL A 6 -4.30 -0.33 -8.85
CA VAL A 6 -3.21 0.10 -7.96
C VAL A 6 -3.20 -0.66 -6.64
N ARG A 7 -4.34 -0.80 -5.96
CA ARG A 7 -4.42 -1.51 -4.68
C ARG A 7 -4.12 -3.01 -4.83
N GLU A 8 -4.60 -3.63 -5.91
CA GLU A 8 -4.33 -5.03 -6.21
C GLU A 8 -2.85 -5.24 -6.47
N ARG A 9 -2.25 -4.33 -7.26
CA ARG A 9 -0.83 -4.41 -7.59
C ARG A 9 0.07 -4.26 -6.37
N ILE A 10 -0.23 -3.30 -5.49
CA ILE A 10 0.50 -3.12 -4.22
C ILE A 10 0.40 -4.39 -3.37
N THR A 11 -0.80 -4.97 -3.26
CA THR A 11 -1.05 -6.19 -2.49
C THR A 11 -0.27 -7.38 -3.06
N GLN A 12 -0.29 -7.59 -4.37
CA GLN A 12 0.47 -8.67 -5.01
C GLN A 12 1.99 -8.51 -4.80
N LEU A 13 2.52 -7.30 -4.98
CA LEU A 13 3.95 -7.05 -4.87
C LEU A 13 4.45 -7.18 -3.42
N ARG A 14 3.70 -6.67 -2.43
CA ARG A 14 4.10 -6.79 -1.02
C ARG A 14 4.11 -8.24 -0.56
N VAL A 15 3.15 -9.06 -1.01
CA VAL A 15 3.09 -10.48 -0.68
C VAL A 15 4.25 -11.23 -1.34
N ARG A 16 4.56 -10.94 -2.61
CA ARG A 16 5.73 -11.52 -3.28
C ARG A 16 7.05 -11.18 -2.58
N LYS A 17 7.14 -9.99 -1.98
CA LYS A 17 8.32 -9.54 -1.22
C LYS A 17 8.31 -10.04 0.24
N ASP A 18 7.27 -10.75 0.67
CA ASP A 18 7.03 -11.16 2.06
C ASP A 18 7.07 -9.99 3.06
N VAL A 19 6.36 -8.91 2.72
CA VAL A 19 6.27 -7.70 3.54
C VAL A 19 4.83 -7.42 3.96
N SER A 20 4.63 -7.23 5.26
CA SER A 20 3.34 -6.80 5.82
C SER A 20 3.02 -5.35 5.46
N GLU A 21 1.74 -4.99 5.42
CA GLU A 21 1.30 -3.60 5.16
C GLU A 21 1.91 -2.62 6.18
N TYR A 22 2.02 -3.06 7.44
CA TYR A 22 2.68 -2.33 8.51
C TYR A 22 4.14 -2.02 8.14
N LYS A 23 4.93 -3.05 7.85
CA LYS A 23 6.36 -2.90 7.57
C LYS A 23 6.57 -2.04 6.32
N MET A 24 5.81 -2.29 5.26
CA MET A 24 5.88 -1.52 4.03
C MET A 24 5.55 -0.04 4.26
N SER A 25 4.59 0.28 5.14
CA SER A 25 4.26 1.67 5.45
C SER A 25 5.45 2.40 6.08
N TYR A 26 6.16 1.78 7.02
CA TYR A 26 7.36 2.36 7.62
C TYR A 26 8.55 2.42 6.66
N ASP A 27 8.76 1.37 5.86
CA ASP A 27 9.84 1.33 4.87
C ASP A 27 9.69 2.45 3.83
N LEU A 28 8.46 2.90 3.57
CA LEU A 28 8.14 4.03 2.69
C LEU A 28 8.13 5.40 3.41
N GLY A 29 8.46 5.46 4.70
CA GLY A 29 8.48 6.70 5.48
C GLY A 29 7.10 7.23 5.86
N HIS A 30 6.06 6.40 5.77
CA HIS A 30 4.69 6.77 6.12
C HIS A 30 4.25 6.20 7.46
N SER A 31 3.12 6.72 7.96
CA SER A 31 2.50 6.21 9.18
C SER A 31 2.03 4.77 9.01
N ARG A 32 1.92 4.03 10.12
CA ARG A 32 1.51 2.63 10.21
C ARG A 32 0.34 2.23 9.29
N GLY A 33 -0.65 3.11 9.11
CA GLY A 33 -1.89 2.82 8.40
C GLY A 33 -1.84 3.08 6.89
N TYR A 34 -0.73 3.60 6.34
CA TYR A 34 -0.67 4.09 4.97
C TYR A 34 -1.03 3.02 3.93
N ILE A 35 -0.29 1.92 3.89
CA ILE A 35 -0.55 0.83 2.93
C ILE A 35 -1.90 0.17 3.20
N ASN A 36 -2.31 0.05 4.47
CA ASN A 36 -3.62 -0.52 4.82
C ASN A 36 -4.78 0.33 4.30
N ASN A 37 -4.68 1.65 4.39
CA ASN A 37 -5.71 2.57 3.87
C ASN A 37 -5.77 2.53 2.34
N ILE A 38 -4.63 2.32 1.67
CA ILE A 38 -4.57 2.14 0.22
C ILE A 38 -5.16 0.78 -0.20
N SER A 39 -4.74 -0.32 0.44
CA SER A 39 -5.21 -1.66 0.09
C SER A 39 -6.71 -1.84 0.38
N SER A 40 -7.23 -1.20 1.44
CA SER A 40 -8.66 -1.17 1.76
C SER A 40 -9.47 -0.14 0.96
N GLY A 41 -8.81 0.70 0.16
CA GLY A 41 -9.48 1.69 -0.68
C GLY A 41 -9.99 2.94 0.02
N LYS A 42 -9.60 3.17 1.27
CA LYS A 42 -9.94 4.39 2.02
C LYS A 42 -9.22 5.61 1.45
N THR A 43 -8.03 5.43 0.90
CA THR A 43 -7.20 6.51 0.36
C THR A 43 -6.49 6.07 -0.91
N LEU A 44 -6.21 7.03 -1.79
CA LEU A 44 -5.27 6.83 -2.89
C LEU A 44 -3.82 7.05 -2.40
N PRO A 45 -2.81 6.45 -3.06
CA PRO A 45 -1.41 6.77 -2.78
C PRO A 45 -1.13 8.27 -2.98
N SER A 46 -0.27 8.84 -2.14
CA SER A 46 0.25 10.19 -2.38
C SER A 46 1.26 10.17 -3.53
N MET A 47 1.24 11.18 -4.38
CA MET A 47 2.17 11.35 -5.52
C MET A 47 3.33 12.29 -5.19
N THR A 48 3.73 12.36 -3.92
CA THR A 48 4.81 13.24 -3.44
C THR A 48 6.15 12.85 -4.03
#